data_AF-Q08YK5-F1
#
_entry.id   AF-Q08YK5-F1
#
_cell.length_a   1.000
_cell.length_b   1.000
_cell.length_c   1.000
_cell.angle_alpha   90.00
_cell.angle_beta   90.00
_cell.angle_gamma   90.00
#
_symmetry.space_group_name_H-M   'P 1'
#
loop_
_entity.id
_entity.type
_entity.pdbx_description
1 polymer ?
#
loop_
_entity_poly.entity_id
_entity_poly.type
_entity_poly.pdbx_seq_one_letter_code
_entity_poly.pdbx_strand_id
1 'polypeptide(L)'
;MQAKSVMGGVLLAVGWLSAGCGGAELDVTEPSNLATREDALPACGGKTFFYDYYKDAALTQYSGSGWCNCGDTTMWLTGRMTQYKEVLSESYCAAAPTPTH
;
A
#
# COMPACT_ATOMS: atom_id res chain seq x y z
N MET A 1 10.07 53.61 -6.84
CA MET A 1 10.62 54.01 -5.53
C MET A 1 10.27 52.93 -4.52
N GLN A 2 11.31 52.36 -3.91
CA GLN A 2 11.38 51.74 -2.58
C GLN A 2 10.42 50.58 -2.24
N ALA A 3 11.00 49.38 -2.30
CA ALA A 3 10.55 48.22 -1.55
C ALA A 3 10.66 48.49 -0.03
N LYS A 4 9.67 47.98 0.71
CA LYS A 4 9.53 48.05 2.18
C LYS A 4 8.62 46.87 2.54
N SER A 5 8.82 46.05 3.55
CA SER A 5 9.74 46.04 4.68
C SER A 5 9.78 44.60 5.22
N VAL A 6 10.92 44.17 5.76
CA VAL A 6 11.05 42.95 6.55
C VAL A 6 10.43 43.17 7.94
N MET A 7 9.49 42.32 8.34
CA MET A 7 8.97 42.09 9.70
C MET A 7 8.59 40.61 9.73
N GLY A 8 9.05 39.73 10.61
CA GLY A 8 9.42 39.93 12.01
C GLY A 8 8.54 39.03 12.86
N GLY A 9 8.95 37.76 13.03
CA GLY A 9 8.67 36.84 14.13
C GLY A 9 7.25 36.65 14.68
N VAL A 10 6.72 35.43 14.55
CA VAL A 10 5.90 34.78 15.59
C VAL A 10 6.26 33.29 15.65
N LEU A 11 7.11 32.93 16.62
CA LEU A 11 7.27 31.56 17.08
C LEU A 11 6.34 31.39 18.28
N LEU A 12 5.26 30.63 18.11
CA LEU A 12 4.49 30.09 19.22
C LEU A 12 4.32 28.58 19.00
N ALA A 13 5.28 27.84 19.55
CA ALA A 13 5.18 26.41 19.78
C ALA A 13 4.46 26.19 21.11
N VAL A 14 3.25 25.62 21.08
CA VAL A 14 2.63 24.72 22.08
C VAL A 14 1.45 24.11 21.32
N GLY A 15 1.37 22.82 21.00
CA GLY A 15 1.53 21.69 21.89
C GLY A 15 0.16 20.99 22.00
N TRP A 16 -0.17 20.17 21.01
CA TRP A 16 -1.23 19.17 21.12
C TRP A 16 -0.67 17.80 20.76
N LEU A 17 -0.05 17.20 21.77
CA LEU A 17 0.11 15.76 21.86
C LEU A 17 -1.27 15.16 22.18
N SER A 18 -2.12 15.07 21.15
CA SER A 18 -3.42 14.41 21.23
C SER A 18 -3.28 13.06 20.54
N ALA A 19 -3.32 12.02 21.37
CA ALA A 19 -3.21 10.62 21.03
C ALA A 19 -4.01 10.21 19.77
N GLY A 20 -3.37 9.40 18.92
CA GLY A 20 -4.02 8.72 17.81
C GLY A 20 -3.02 7.90 16.98
N CYS A 21 -3.24 6.59 16.94
CA CYS A 21 -2.64 5.58 16.07
C CYS A 21 -1.96 6.12 14.78
N GLY A 22 -0.62 6.05 14.72
CA GLY A 22 0.15 5.92 13.47
C GLY A 22 -0.13 6.96 12.38
N GLY A 23 0.00 8.25 12.68
CA GLY A 23 0.02 9.31 11.67
C GLY A 23 1.43 9.81 11.41
N ALA A 24 2.06 9.37 10.32
CA ALA A 24 3.19 10.06 9.74
C ALA A 24 2.66 11.00 8.65
N GLU A 25 2.52 12.28 8.98
CA GLU A 25 2.48 13.35 7.98
C GLU A 25 3.92 13.61 7.52
N LEU A 26 4.15 13.70 6.20
CA LEU A 26 5.01 14.72 5.58
C LEU A 26 5.07 14.57 4.04
N ASP A 27 4.79 15.71 3.42
CA ASP A 27 5.46 16.30 2.25
C ASP A 27 5.07 15.89 0.83
N VAL A 28 4.38 16.85 0.17
CA VAL A 28 4.28 16.97 -1.29
C VAL A 28 5.57 17.58 -1.80
N THR A 29 6.49 16.74 -2.30
CA THR A 29 7.32 16.90 -3.51
C THR A 29 8.55 16.02 -3.40
N GLU A 30 8.56 14.87 -4.08
CA GLU A 30 9.80 14.22 -4.52
C GLU A 30 9.54 13.61 -5.90
N PRO A 31 10.36 13.93 -6.93
CA PRO A 31 10.24 13.30 -8.23
C PRO A 31 10.45 11.79 -8.04
N SER A 32 9.47 11.00 -8.50
CA SER A 32 9.45 9.55 -8.36
C SER A 32 10.79 8.96 -8.80
N ASN A 33 11.61 8.61 -7.81
CA ASN A 33 12.86 7.89 -7.99
C ASN A 33 12.48 6.50 -8.50
N LEU A 34 12.44 6.36 -9.84
CA LEU A 34 12.15 5.14 -10.60
C LEU A 34 13.28 4.09 -10.46
N ALA A 35 14.00 4.07 -9.33
CA ALA A 35 14.90 2.99 -9.00
C ALA A 35 14.08 1.76 -8.63
N THR A 36 13.82 0.95 -9.65
CA THR A 36 13.72 -0.52 -9.65
C THR A 36 13.74 -1.15 -8.27
N ARG A 37 12.67 -1.00 -7.50
CA ARG A 37 12.40 -1.93 -6.41
C ARG A 37 11.73 -3.12 -7.06
N GLU A 38 12.46 -4.21 -7.16
CA GLU A 38 11.85 -5.53 -7.27
C GLU A 38 11.14 -5.77 -5.94
N ASP A 39 9.99 -5.12 -5.75
CA ASP A 39 9.12 -5.36 -4.62
C ASP A 39 8.72 -6.83 -4.71
N ALA A 40 9.37 -7.65 -3.88
CA ALA A 40 9.12 -9.08 -3.81
C ALA A 40 7.62 -9.28 -3.61
N LEU A 41 6.99 -9.98 -4.56
CA LEU A 41 5.57 -10.26 -4.49
C LEU A 41 5.28 -11.08 -3.21
N PRO A 42 4.19 -10.77 -2.49
CA PRO A 42 3.84 -11.49 -1.28
C PRO A 42 3.62 -12.99 -1.55
N ALA A 43 3.95 -13.81 -0.56
CA ALA A 43 3.70 -15.24 -0.62
C ALA A 43 2.20 -15.55 -0.56
N CYS A 44 1.78 -16.63 -1.23
CA CYS A 44 0.38 -17.06 -1.25
C CYS A 44 -0.09 -17.66 0.07
N GLY A 45 0.83 -18.16 0.90
CA GLY A 45 0.53 -18.61 2.27
C GLY A 45 -0.48 -19.76 2.36
N GLY A 46 -0.56 -20.62 1.34
CA GLY A 46 -1.52 -21.73 1.30
C GLY A 46 -2.98 -21.28 1.10
N LYS A 47 -3.18 -20.09 0.52
CA LYS A 47 -4.48 -19.59 0.12
C LYS A 47 -4.61 -19.54 -1.40
N THR A 48 -5.85 -19.64 -1.87
CA THR A 48 -6.22 -19.17 -3.20
C THR A 48 -7.06 -17.91 -3.05
N PHE A 49 -6.71 -16.88 -3.81
CA PHE A 49 -7.39 -15.61 -3.74
C PHE A 49 -7.30 -14.86 -5.06
N PHE A 50 -8.19 -13.90 -5.21
CA PHE A 50 -8.17 -12.92 -6.28
C PHE A 50 -8.52 -11.54 -5.70
N TYR A 51 -7.65 -10.56 -5.93
CA TYR A 51 -7.76 -9.20 -5.45
C TYR A 51 -7.64 -8.21 -6.60
N ASP A 52 -8.45 -7.16 -6.55
CA ASP A 52 -8.27 -5.98 -7.41
C ASP A 52 -7.71 -4.81 -6.60
N TYR A 53 -6.72 -4.14 -7.16
CA TYR A 53 -6.05 -2.98 -6.59
C TYR A 53 -6.49 -1.72 -7.31
N TYR A 54 -6.70 -0.65 -6.55
CA TYR A 54 -7.17 0.64 -7.04
C TYR A 54 -6.23 1.77 -6.61
N LYS A 55 -6.23 2.87 -7.36
CA LYS A 55 -5.37 4.04 -7.04
C LYS A 55 -5.95 4.89 -5.92
N ASP A 56 -7.24 4.76 -5.64
CA ASP A 56 -8.01 5.55 -4.69
C ASP A 56 -8.86 4.70 -3.76
N ALA A 57 -9.19 5.24 -2.59
CA ALA A 57 -10.00 4.58 -1.57
C ALA A 57 -11.47 4.38 -1.97
N ALA A 58 -11.96 5.12 -2.98
CA ALA A 58 -13.32 4.94 -3.51
C ALA A 58 -13.41 3.79 -4.52
N LEU A 59 -12.30 3.08 -4.78
CA LEU A 59 -12.21 1.93 -5.68
C LEU A 59 -12.67 2.26 -7.11
N THR A 60 -12.38 3.48 -7.58
CA THR A 60 -12.85 3.95 -8.89
C THR A 60 -11.80 3.83 -10.00
N GLN A 61 -10.51 3.86 -9.66
CA GLN A 61 -9.43 3.80 -10.63
C GLN A 61 -8.63 2.50 -10.49
N TYR A 62 -8.89 1.54 -11.37
CA TYR A 62 -8.16 0.27 -11.41
C TYR A 62 -6.65 0.49 -11.59
N SER A 63 -5.87 -0.25 -10.80
CA SER A 63 -4.40 -0.21 -10.76
C SER A 63 -3.77 -1.54 -11.14
N GLY A 64 -4.42 -2.65 -10.85
CA GLY A 64 -3.90 -3.99 -11.11
C GLY A 64 -4.69 -5.08 -10.38
N SER A 65 -4.33 -6.33 -10.61
CA SER A 65 -4.92 -7.48 -9.90
C SER A 65 -3.82 -8.38 -9.38
N GLY A 66 -4.04 -8.95 -8.20
CA GLY A 66 -3.17 -9.96 -7.61
C GLY A 66 -3.95 -11.22 -7.32
N TRP A 67 -3.39 -12.38 -7.67
CA TRP A 67 -4.04 -13.65 -7.39
C TRP A 67 -3.04 -14.74 -7.02
N CYS A 68 -3.55 -15.72 -6.30
CA CYS A 68 -2.85 -16.94 -5.94
C CYS A 68 -3.76 -18.14 -6.18
N ASN A 69 -3.17 -19.22 -6.68
CA ASN A 69 -3.80 -20.52 -6.72
C ASN A 69 -3.16 -21.45 -5.68
N CYS A 70 -3.87 -22.51 -5.35
CA CYS A 70 -3.31 -23.57 -4.51
C CYS A 70 -2.14 -24.25 -5.23
N GLY A 71 -0.96 -24.19 -4.61
CA GLY A 71 0.30 -24.67 -5.19
C GLY A 71 1.24 -23.54 -5.62
N ASP A 72 0.75 -22.30 -5.73
CA ASP A 72 1.62 -21.15 -5.94
C ASP A 72 2.37 -20.81 -4.64
N THR A 73 3.69 -20.62 -4.75
CA THR A 73 4.50 -20.11 -3.62
C THR A 73 4.39 -18.60 -3.51
N THR A 74 4.34 -17.92 -4.65
CA THR A 74 4.39 -16.46 -4.78
C THR A 74 3.18 -15.99 -5.56
N MET A 75 2.61 -14.85 -5.16
CA MET A 75 1.46 -14.24 -5.82
C MET A 75 1.79 -13.83 -7.26
N TRP A 76 0.81 -13.98 -8.15
CA TRP A 76 0.82 -13.40 -9.48
C TRP A 76 0.28 -11.97 -9.42
N LEU A 77 0.93 -11.05 -10.11
CA LEU A 77 0.51 -9.65 -10.17
C LEU A 77 0.45 -9.16 -11.62
N THR A 78 -0.65 -8.50 -11.96
CA THR A 78 -0.74 -7.62 -13.12
C THR A 78 -0.91 -6.18 -12.67
N GLY A 79 -0.22 -5.23 -13.31
CA GLY A 79 -0.28 -3.82 -12.93
C GLY A 79 0.50 -3.50 -11.64
N ARG A 80 -0.10 -2.70 -10.75
CA ARG A 80 0.54 -2.24 -9.51
C ARG A 80 -0.33 -2.52 -8.28
N MET A 81 0.30 -3.10 -7.26
CA MET A 81 -0.29 -3.20 -5.92
C MET A 81 -0.44 -1.81 -5.31
N THR A 82 -1.51 -1.62 -4.56
CA THR A 82 -1.79 -0.43 -3.77
C THR A 82 -2.39 -0.85 -2.44
N GLN A 83 -2.52 0.09 -1.51
CA GLN A 83 -3.21 -0.14 -0.25
C GLN A 83 -4.74 -0.27 -0.40
N TYR A 84 -5.30 0.21 -1.51
CA TYR A 84 -6.74 0.17 -1.77
C TYR A 84 -7.06 -1.09 -2.56
N LYS A 85 -7.62 -2.07 -1.87
CA LYS A 85 -7.82 -3.41 -2.40
C LYS A 85 -9.25 -3.89 -2.18
N GLU A 86 -9.86 -4.40 -3.24
CA GLU A 86 -11.09 -5.18 -3.17
C GLU A 86 -10.74 -6.68 -3.14
N VAL A 87 -11.39 -7.42 -2.23
CA VAL A 87 -11.25 -8.88 -2.17
C VAL A 87 -12.40 -9.50 -2.95
N LEU A 88 -12.11 -10.01 -4.14
CA LEU A 88 -13.10 -10.66 -5.00
C LEU A 88 -13.32 -12.12 -4.59
N SER A 89 -12.25 -12.82 -4.23
CA SER A 89 -12.32 -14.17 -3.65
C SER A 89 -11.13 -14.42 -2.74
N GLU A 90 -11.36 -15.13 -1.63
CA GLU A 90 -10.30 -15.64 -0.76
C GLU A 90 -10.78 -16.94 -0.11
N SER A 91 -9.98 -18.00 -0.21
CA SER A 91 -10.20 -19.24 0.53
C SER A 91 -8.87 -19.92 0.86
N TYR A 92 -8.88 -20.75 1.88
CA TYR A 92 -7.73 -21.58 2.21
C TYR A 92 -7.70 -22.80 1.31
N CYS A 93 -6.50 -23.17 0.87
CA CYS A 93 -6.31 -24.43 0.16
C CYS A 93 -6.65 -25.58 1.10
N ALA A 94 -7.44 -26.54 0.62
CA ALA A 94 -7.60 -27.80 1.32
C ALA A 94 -6.20 -28.36 1.56
N ALA A 95 -5.87 -28.68 2.81
CA ALA A 95 -4.61 -29.34 3.12
C ALA A 95 -4.48 -30.51 2.14
N ALA A 96 -3.37 -30.55 1.38
CA ALA A 96 -3.04 -31.74 0.63
C ALA A 96 -3.17 -32.93 1.61
N PRO A 97 -3.78 -34.06 1.20
CA PRO A 97 -3.93 -35.20 2.08
C PRO A 97 -2.58 -35.48 2.74
N THR A 98 -2.57 -35.48 4.07
CA THR A 98 -1.36 -35.64 4.87
C THR A 98 -0.63 -36.88 4.36
N PRO A 99 0.66 -36.80 3.97
CA PRO A 99 1.38 -37.99 3.56
C PRO A 99 1.39 -38.95 4.75
N THR A 100 0.64 -40.05 4.62
CA THR A 100 0.68 -41.17 5.55
C THR A 100 2.08 -41.77 5.44
N HIS A 101 2.88 -41.57 6.48
CA HIS A 101 4.22 -42.10 6.63
C HIS A 101 4.23 -43.62 6.74
#